data_AF-A0A1R3HQB7-F1
#
_entry.id   AF-A0A1R3HQB7-F1
#
_cell.length_a   1.000
_cell.length_b   1.000
_cell.length_c   1.000
_cell.angle_alpha   90.00
_cell.angle_beta   90.00
_cell.angle_gamma   90.00
#
_symmetry.space_group_name_H-M   'P 1'
#
loop_
_entity.id
_entity.type
_entity.pdbx_description
1 polymer ?
#
loop_
_entity_poly.entity_id
_entity_poly.type
_entity_poly.pdbx_seq_one_letter_code
_entity_poly.pdbx_strand_id
1 'polypeptide(L)'
;MAIKSRSYQVSATPVVVLGQLLIISVATLVFVWILKFREGLAFKSANQFKLFNLHPFLMVIGFILVAGEVFKFQNETDTPDMYTLHSWLGMIAICLFGAQWLLAFFSFIFPRAESSSRAGYRPWHVFVAVGLTVVLPGSY
;
A
#
# COMPACT_ATOMS: atom_id res chain seq x y z
N MET A 1 -25.67 -36.10 -7.63
CA MET A 1 -24.19 -36.14 -7.71
C MET A 1 -23.70 -34.70 -7.61
N ALA A 2 -23.21 -34.25 -6.46
CA ALA A 2 -22.76 -32.88 -6.27
C ALA A 2 -21.35 -32.72 -6.86
N ILE A 3 -21.16 -31.79 -7.78
CA ILE A 3 -19.83 -31.43 -8.28
C ILE A 3 -19.09 -30.77 -7.12
N LYS A 4 -18.20 -31.53 -6.48
CA LYS A 4 -17.25 -31.00 -5.50
C LYS A 4 -16.25 -30.14 -6.26
N SER A 5 -16.52 -28.84 -6.37
CA SER A 5 -15.55 -27.89 -6.91
C SER A 5 -14.28 -28.01 -6.06
N ARG A 6 -13.18 -28.39 -6.72
CA ARG A 6 -11.88 -28.51 -6.07
C ARG A 6 -11.39 -27.09 -5.82
N SER A 7 -11.83 -26.53 -4.70
CA SER A 7 -11.37 -25.22 -4.23
C SER A 7 -9.86 -25.35 -4.03
N TYR A 8 -9.08 -24.68 -4.88
CA TYR A 8 -7.64 -24.53 -4.68
C TYR A 8 -7.47 -23.68 -3.43
N GLN A 9 -7.47 -24.33 -2.27
CA GLN A 9 -7.16 -23.74 -0.97
C GLN A 9 -5.65 -23.50 -0.92
N VAL A 10 -5.15 -22.66 -1.83
CA VAL A 10 -3.81 -22.10 -1.69
C VAL A 10 -3.89 -21.25 -0.44
N SER A 11 -3.14 -21.62 0.60
CA SER A 11 -3.04 -20.81 1.81
C SER A 11 -2.68 -19.39 1.39
N ALA A 12 -3.61 -18.45 1.59
CA ALA A 12 -3.41 -17.03 1.29
C ALA A 12 -2.62 -16.32 2.39
N THR A 13 -2.39 -17.02 3.52
CA THR A 13 -1.59 -16.58 4.67
C THR A 13 -0.23 -15.97 4.29
N PRO A 14 0.64 -16.56 3.44
CA PRO A 14 1.91 -15.96 3.07
C PRO A 14 1.77 -14.61 2.36
N VAL A 15 0.74 -14.45 1.51
CA VAL A 15 0.51 -13.19 0.78
C VAL A 15 -0.02 -12.10 1.73
N VAL A 16 -0.91 -12.48 2.65
CA VAL A 16 -1.41 -11.57 3.69
C VAL A 16 -0.28 -11.10 4.60
N VAL A 17 0.58 -12.03 5.06
CA VAL A 17 1.76 -11.71 5.88
C VAL A 17 2.70 -10.77 5.13
N LEU A 18 2.95 -10.99 3.84
CA LEU A 18 3.75 -10.08 3.02
C LEU A 18 3.13 -8.68 2.98
N GLY A 19 1.82 -8.57 2.75
CA GLY A 19 1.11 -7.29 2.77
C GLY A 19 1.25 -6.56 4.11
N GLN A 20 1.09 -7.28 5.23
CA GLN A 20 1.27 -6.72 6.57
C GLN A 20 2.70 -6.24 6.83
N LEU A 21 3.71 -7.04 6.43
CA LEU A 21 5.12 -6.65 6.55
C LEU A 21 5.43 -5.39 5.72
N LEU A 22 4.86 -5.27 4.52
CA LEU A 22 4.99 -4.08 3.69
C LEU A 22 4.36 -2.86 4.36
N ILE A 23 3.15 -2.98 4.91
CA ILE A 23 2.47 -1.89 5.62
C ILE A 23 3.28 -1.45 6.84
N ILE A 24 3.75 -2.40 7.66
CA ILE A 24 4.56 -2.11 8.86
C ILE A 24 5.89 -1.43 8.48
N SER A 25 6.53 -1.91 7.41
CA SER A 25 7.77 -1.32 6.88
C SER A 25 7.55 0.13 6.44
N VAL A 26 6.53 0.38 5.61
CA VAL A 26 6.17 1.73 5.14
C VAL A 26 5.80 2.62 6.32
N ALA A 27 5.01 2.14 7.27
CA ALA A 27 4.59 2.90 8.43
C ALA A 27 5.76 3.34 9.31
N THR A 28 6.66 2.41 9.62
CA THR A 28 7.86 2.69 10.44
C THR A 28 8.77 3.70 9.73
N LEU A 29 8.97 3.52 8.43
CA LEU A 29 9.80 4.39 7.61
C LEU A 29 9.21 5.81 7.52
N VAL A 30 7.90 5.96 7.28
CA VAL A 30 7.22 7.26 7.26
C VAL A 30 7.30 7.93 8.63
N PHE A 31 7.08 7.18 9.70
CA PHE A 31 7.12 7.71 11.06
C PHE A 31 8.50 8.22 11.43
N VAL A 32 9.55 7.43 11.19
CA VAL A 32 10.95 7.84 11.40
C VAL A 32 11.30 9.03 10.49
N TRP A 33 10.88 9.01 9.22
CA TRP A 33 11.15 10.08 8.27
C TRP A 33 10.55 11.41 8.73
N ILE A 34 9.30 11.40 9.21
CA ILE A 34 8.68 12.57 9.81
C ILE A 34 9.48 12.97 11.05
N LEU A 35 9.59 12.14 12.08
CA LEU A 35 10.18 12.57 13.35
C LEU A 35 11.64 13.03 13.27
N LYS A 36 12.47 12.41 12.42
CA LYS A 36 13.92 12.70 12.35
C LYS A 36 14.29 13.75 11.31
N PHE A 37 13.62 13.81 10.16
CA PHE A 37 14.06 14.63 9.03
C PHE A 37 13.13 15.80 8.71
N ARG A 38 11.92 15.83 9.27
CA ARG A 38 10.93 16.87 9.01
C ARG A 38 10.37 17.33 10.35
N GLU A 39 10.56 18.58 10.75
CA GLU A 39 10.21 19.12 12.08
C GLU A 39 8.73 18.98 12.55
N GLY A 40 8.19 17.76 12.64
CA GLY A 40 6.81 17.44 12.97
C GLY A 40 5.79 17.53 11.83
N LEU A 41 4.52 17.34 12.23
CA LEU A 41 3.32 17.49 11.41
C LEU A 41 2.65 18.83 11.74
N ALA A 42 2.16 19.53 10.71
CA ALA A 42 1.39 20.76 10.91
C ALA A 42 0.18 20.79 9.97
N PHE A 43 -1.02 20.91 10.54
CA PHE A 43 -2.29 21.00 9.80
C PHE A 43 -2.51 22.38 9.16
N LYS A 44 -1.85 23.41 9.68
CA LYS A 44 -1.85 24.76 9.12
C LYS A 44 -0.44 25.34 9.27
N SER A 45 0.24 25.56 8.16
CA SER A 45 1.57 26.15 8.14
C SER A 45 1.75 26.96 6.86
N ALA A 46 2.45 28.10 6.95
CA ALA A 46 2.85 28.88 5.78
C ALA A 46 3.85 28.11 4.89
N ASN A 47 4.45 27.03 5.39
CA ASN A 47 5.42 26.21 4.67
C ASN A 47 4.75 24.97 4.04
N GLN A 48 4.65 24.94 2.71
CA GLN A 48 4.05 23.83 1.95
C GLN A 48 4.70 22.47 2.22
N PHE A 49 5.97 22.42 2.61
CA PHE A 49 6.63 21.15 2.92
C PHE A 49 6.11 20.48 4.19
N LYS A 50 5.69 21.26 5.21
CA LYS A 50 5.08 20.72 6.43
C LYS A 50 3.68 20.17 6.15
N LEU A 51 2.94 20.81 5.25
CA LEU A 51 1.64 20.34 4.80
C LEU A 51 1.75 19.05 3.98
N PHE A 52 2.78 18.94 3.12
CA PHE A 52 3.02 17.72 2.35
C PHE A 52 3.33 16.50 3.23
N ASN A 53 3.97 16.66 4.40
CA ASN A 53 4.24 15.53 5.30
C ASN A 53 2.97 14.86 5.85
N LEU A 54 1.86 15.60 5.89
CA LEU A 54 0.57 15.07 6.29
C LEU A 54 0.04 14.05 5.28
N HIS A 55 0.35 14.21 3.99
CA HIS A 55 -0.12 13.30 2.95
C HIS A 55 0.37 11.85 3.16
N PRO A 56 1.68 11.54 3.18
CA PRO A 56 2.13 10.16 3.40
C PRO A 56 1.72 9.63 4.78
N PHE A 57 1.58 10.49 5.79
CA PHE A 57 1.09 10.10 7.11
C PHE A 57 -0.37 9.61 7.07
N LEU A 58 -1.26 10.38 6.45
CA LEU A 58 -2.68 10.02 6.31
C LEU A 58 -2.87 8.80 5.40
N MET A 59 -2.08 8.68 4.34
CA MET A 59 -2.13 7.51 3.47
C MET A 59 -1.79 6.23 4.23
N VAL A 60 -0.73 6.23 5.06
CA VAL A 60 -0.37 5.07 5.90
C VAL A 60 -1.47 4.70 6.88
N ILE A 61 -2.03 5.68 7.60
CA ILE A 61 -3.12 5.43 8.55
C ILE A 61 -4.35 4.87 7.81
N GLY A 62 -4.69 5.44 6.66
CA GLY A 62 -5.80 4.96 5.83
C GLY A 62 -5.65 3.49 5.46
N PHE A 63 -4.46 3.07 4.99
CA PHE A 63 -4.21 1.66 4.65
C PHE A 63 -4.32 0.72 5.85
N ILE A 64 -3.82 1.12 7.02
CA ILE A 64 -3.90 0.30 8.25
C ILE A 64 -5.36 0.11 8.67
N LEU A 65 -6.16 1.18 8.68
CA LEU A 65 -7.57 1.12 9.08
C LEU A 65 -8.40 0.26 8.11
N VAL A 66 -8.25 0.49 6.80
CA VAL A 66 -8.99 -0.29 5.78
C VAL A 66 -8.64 -1.78 5.87
N ALA A 67 -7.35 -2.12 6.03
CA ALA A 67 -6.93 -3.51 6.19
C ALA A 67 -7.52 -4.13 7.47
N GLY A 68 -7.49 -3.41 8.61
CA GLY A 68 -8.03 -3.89 9.87
C GLY A 68 -9.54 -4.18 9.82
N GLU A 69 -10.32 -3.29 9.21
CA GLU A 69 -11.78 -3.44 9.09
C GLU A 69 -12.17 -4.64 8.22
N VAL A 70 -11.45 -4.90 7.12
CA VAL A 70 -11.74 -6.06 6.24
C VAL A 70 -11.55 -7.39 6.97
N PHE A 71 -10.46 -7.55 7.72
CA PHE A 71 -10.23 -8.79 8.47
C PHE A 71 -11.18 -8.95 9.65
N LYS A 72 -11.48 -7.84 10.34
CA LYS A 72 -12.48 -7.85 11.42
C LYS A 72 -13.86 -8.26 10.92
N PHE A 73 -14.32 -7.69 9.80
CA PHE A 73 -15.60 -8.02 9.20
C PHE A 73 -15.69 -9.49 8.75
N GLN A 74 -14.62 -10.03 8.14
CA GLN A 74 -14.59 -11.45 7.76
C GLN A 74 -14.65 -12.36 9.00
N ASN A 75 -13.94 -12.01 10.07
CA ASN A 75 -13.98 -12.75 11.34
C ASN A 75 -15.36 -12.68 12.02
N GLU A 76 -16.05 -11.54 11.93
CA GLU A 76 -17.41 -11.40 12.48
C GLU A 76 -18.48 -12.13 11.66
N THR A 77 -18.22 -12.42 10.38
CA THR A 77 -19.18 -13.05 9.46
C THR A 77 -18.89 -14.52 9.18
N ASP A 78 -17.90 -15.13 9.84
CA ASP A 78 -17.40 -16.48 9.59
C ASP A 78 -17.13 -16.74 8.08
N THR A 79 -16.79 -15.70 7.34
CA THR A 79 -16.48 -15.83 5.92
C THR A 79 -15.01 -16.22 5.76
N PRO A 80 -14.71 -17.26 4.94
CA PRO A 80 -13.34 -17.69 4.76
C PRO A 80 -12.52 -16.57 4.10
N ASP A 81 -11.36 -16.23 4.66
CA ASP A 81 -10.49 -15.21 4.08
C ASP A 81 -10.10 -15.54 2.64
N MET A 82 -9.99 -14.50 1.79
CA MET A 82 -9.35 -14.60 0.47
C MET A 82 -9.95 -15.68 -0.46
N TYR A 83 -11.25 -15.96 -0.34
CA TYR A 83 -11.92 -16.99 -1.14
C TYR A 83 -12.40 -16.52 -2.53
N THR A 84 -12.46 -15.21 -2.76
CA THR A 84 -12.94 -14.62 -4.03
C THR A 84 -11.77 -14.15 -4.91
N LEU A 85 -11.94 -14.21 -6.24
CA LEU A 85 -10.97 -13.62 -7.18
C LEU A 85 -10.72 -12.14 -6.89
N HIS A 86 -11.76 -11.42 -6.47
CA HIS A 86 -11.67 -10.00 -6.11
C HIS A 86 -10.70 -9.78 -4.94
N SER A 87 -10.78 -10.59 -3.87
CA SER A 87 -9.86 -10.51 -2.73
C SER A 87 -8.41 -10.79 -3.13
N TRP A 88 -8.18 -11.74 -4.04
CA TRP A 88 -6.85 -12.03 -4.58
C TRP A 88 -6.27 -10.86 -5.38
N LEU A 89 -7.06 -10.28 -6.29
CA LEU A 89 -6.65 -9.10 -7.06
C LEU A 89 -6.40 -7.90 -6.15
N GLY A 90 -7.25 -7.68 -5.15
CA GLY A 90 -7.09 -6.62 -4.14
C GLY A 90 -5.81 -6.77 -3.34
N MET A 91 -5.48 -7.98 -2.87
CA MET A 91 -4.25 -8.22 -2.12
C MET A 91 -3.00 -7.99 -2.96
N ILE A 92 -3.00 -8.45 -4.21
CA ILE A 92 -1.89 -8.19 -5.15
C ILE A 92 -1.74 -6.68 -5.37
N ALA A 93 -2.86 -5.95 -5.56
CA ALA A 93 -2.85 -4.51 -5.73
C ALA A 93 -2.26 -3.78 -4.51
N ILE A 94 -2.64 -4.17 -3.28
CA ILE A 94 -2.08 -3.60 -2.04
C ILE A 94 -0.58 -3.86 -1.94
N CYS A 95 -0.13 -5.09 -2.24
CA CYS A 95 1.30 -5.43 -2.21
C CYS A 95 2.10 -4.62 -3.24
N LEU A 96 1.59 -4.51 -4.47
CA LEU A 96 2.23 -3.73 -5.54
C LEU A 96 2.24 -2.24 -5.20
N PHE A 97 1.17 -1.70 -4.60
CA PHE A 97 1.11 -0.32 -4.15
C PHE A 97 2.13 -0.03 -3.05
N GLY A 98 2.24 -0.92 -2.04
CA GLY A 98 3.25 -0.80 -0.98
C GLY A 98 4.68 -0.85 -1.52
N ALA A 99 4.97 -1.78 -2.43
CA ALA A 99 6.27 -1.88 -3.09
C ALA A 99 6.59 -0.64 -3.94
N GLN A 100 5.61 -0.17 -4.73
CA GLN A 100 5.73 1.05 -5.53
C GLN A 100 6.03 2.27 -4.66
N TRP A 101 5.35 2.38 -3.51
CA TRP A 101 5.58 3.47 -2.56
C TRP A 101 7.01 3.42 -2.00
N LEU A 102 7.51 2.25 -1.59
CA LEU A 102 8.88 2.08 -1.08
C LEU A 102 9.92 2.48 -2.13
N LEU A 103 9.76 1.98 -3.36
CA LEU A 103 10.66 2.32 -4.48
C LEU A 103 10.63 3.81 -4.79
N ALA A 104 9.45 4.44 -4.75
CA ALA A 104 9.29 5.88 -4.97
C ALA A 104 9.95 6.70 -3.86
N PHE A 105 9.81 6.26 -2.60
CA PHE A 105 10.40 6.93 -1.44
C PHE A 105 11.92 7.00 -1.57
N PHE A 106 12.58 5.86 -1.82
CA PHE A 106 14.04 5.81 -1.94
C PHE A 106 14.55 6.52 -3.20
N SER A 107 13.78 6.51 -4.28
CA SER A 107 14.19 7.13 -5.54
C SER A 107 14.03 8.65 -5.54
N PHE A 108 12.91 9.17 -5.02
CA PHE A 108 12.52 10.57 -5.20
C PHE A 108 12.55 11.41 -3.93
N ILE A 109 12.37 10.80 -2.75
CA ILE A 109 12.22 11.54 -1.48
C ILE A 109 13.53 11.53 -0.71
N PHE A 110 14.04 10.36 -0.31
CA PHE A 110 15.23 10.24 0.54
C PHE A 110 15.87 8.85 0.40
N PRO A 111 17.19 8.70 0.19
CA PRO A 111 18.25 9.71 0.12
C PRO A 111 18.31 10.47 -1.22
N ARG A 112 17.32 10.26 -2.11
CA ARG A 112 17.25 10.77 -3.49
C ARG A 112 18.30 10.11 -4.38
N ALA A 113 17.85 9.17 -5.20
CA ALA A 113 18.71 8.47 -6.14
C ALA A 113 19.35 9.42 -7.17
N GLU A 114 20.45 8.97 -7.77
CA GLU A 114 21.18 9.69 -8.82
C GLU A 114 20.24 10.09 -9.99
N SER A 115 20.54 11.19 -10.68
CA SER A 115 19.73 11.71 -11.78
C SER A 115 19.46 10.67 -12.87
N SER A 116 20.47 9.87 -13.22
CA SER A 116 20.39 8.78 -14.20
C SER A 116 19.39 7.70 -13.75
N SER A 117 19.55 7.19 -12.53
CA SER A 117 18.66 6.17 -11.95
C SER A 117 17.21 6.67 -11.85
N ARG A 118 17.00 7.93 -11.43
CA ARG A 118 15.67 8.56 -11.41
C ARG A 118 15.09 8.79 -12.80
N ALA A 119 15.90 9.08 -13.80
CA ALA A 119 15.43 9.24 -15.18
C ALA A 119 14.97 7.89 -15.75
N GLY A 120 15.72 6.82 -15.48
CA GLY A 120 15.34 5.46 -15.86
C GLY A 120 14.10 4.93 -15.13
N TYR A 121 13.96 5.20 -13.82
CA TYR A 121 12.82 4.70 -13.04
C TYR A 121 11.53 5.50 -13.24
N ARG A 122 11.61 6.81 -13.58
CA ARG A 122 10.43 7.67 -13.80
C ARG A 122 9.34 7.07 -14.71
N PRO A 123 9.63 6.57 -15.92
CA PRO A 123 8.58 6.00 -16.78
C PRO A 123 7.93 4.76 -16.16
N TRP A 124 8.70 3.90 -15.50
CA TRP A 124 8.18 2.72 -14.81
C TRP A 124 7.33 3.09 -13.61
N HIS A 125 7.77 4.09 -12.85
CA HIS A 125 7.03 4.60 -11.70
C HIS A 125 5.65 5.13 -12.14
N VAL A 126 5.58 5.93 -13.21
CA VAL A 126 4.32 6.45 -13.72
C VAL A 126 3.45 5.33 -14.31
N PHE A 127 4.02 4.45 -15.13
CA PHE A 127 3.28 3.37 -15.77
C PHE A 127 2.57 2.46 -14.75
N VAL A 128 3.31 1.98 -13.75
CA VAL A 128 2.77 1.10 -12.71
C VAL A 128 1.77 1.84 -11.82
N ALA A 129 2.04 3.10 -11.47
CA ALA A 129 1.12 3.90 -10.65
C ALA A 129 -0.21 4.12 -11.37
N VAL A 130 -0.19 4.53 -12.64
CA VAL A 130 -1.41 4.71 -13.44
C VAL A 130 -2.15 3.37 -13.56
N GLY A 131 -1.45 2.27 -13.86
CA GLY A 131 -2.05 0.94 -13.91
C GLY A 131 -2.76 0.55 -12.62
N LEU A 132 -2.12 0.74 -11.46
CA LEU A 132 -2.73 0.46 -10.15
C LEU A 132 -3.94 1.36 -9.86
N THR A 133 -3.88 2.65 -10.20
CA THR A 133 -5.02 3.55 -10.03
C THR A 133 -6.18 3.27 -10.99
N VAL A 134 -5.92 2.67 -12.15
CA VAL A 134 -6.92 2.28 -13.16
C VAL A 134 -7.47 0.86 -12.92
N VAL A 135 -6.78 0.04 -12.12
CA VAL A 135 -7.32 -1.22 -11.61
C VAL A 135 -8.28 -0.99 -10.44
N LEU A 136 -8.23 0.19 -9.79
CA LEU A 136 -9.11 0.58 -8.68
C LEU A 136 -10.44 1.30 -9.03
N PRO A 137 -10.76 1.78 -10.25
CA PRO A 137 -12.08 2.28 -10.62
C PRO A 137 -12.72 1.29 -11.60
N GLY A 138 -13.26 0.21 -11.03
CA GLY A 138 -14.00 -0.83 -11.74
C GLY A 138 -15.35 -1.12 -11.11
N SER A 139 -16.13 -0.08 -10.86
CA SER A 139 -17.58 -0.03 -10.51
C SER A 139 -17.78 1.40 -9.98
N TYR A 140 -18.42 2.34 -10.66
CA TYR A 140 -19.75 2.37 -11.31
C TYR A 140 -19.73 3.47 -12.38
#